data_AF-A0A401LQL0-F1
#
_entry.id   AF-A0A401LQL0-F1
#
_cell.length_a   1.000
_cell.length_b   1.000
_cell.length_c   1.000
_cell.angle_alpha   90.00
_cell.angle_beta   90.00
_cell.angle_gamma   90.00
#
_symmetry.space_group_name_H-M   'P 1'
#
loop_
_entity.id
_entity.type
_entity.pdbx_description
1 polymer ?
#
loop_
_entity_poly.entity_id
_entity_poly.type
_entity_poly.pdbx_seq_one_letter_code
_entity_poly.pdbx_strand_id
1 'polypeptide(L)'
;MAFSHLYAQQFSVQRFRQLPNDISAYIQPEKDLNDEACALIKIVGNLDFVFSTPLGIVKRKNDVGETWIYVPRGTVQITIKHPQWGVLRDYRFPSPLESRLTYELVLNSPITMPRRKIPPMENNIVEFPRIYRLPTQLTEPPKLRLKRPKEDACYLIMLDASIHQKEVAGGIRLGWMRRHGIYLHVLSNFRTVADTNGMECDKNGIPKGDDIPPYYTEKTENSHYALLAGGLHRVAGNFYIYEGVGYGVRTVVWETNEGNYLRNADYSSKGIAAELGAMLRLQRFVFSAGAITTEGNYWELNIGIGIRL
;
A
#
# COMPACT_ATOMS: atom_id res chain seq x y z
N MET A 1 9.19 0.07 8.69
CA MET A 1 9.98 -0.97 9.38
C MET A 1 9.18 -2.25 9.32
N ALA A 2 9.63 -3.24 8.57
CA ALA A 2 8.98 -4.55 8.50
C ALA A 2 9.66 -5.48 9.52
N PHE A 3 8.95 -5.84 10.58
CA PHE A 3 9.41 -6.83 11.54
C PHE A 3 9.19 -8.22 10.93
N SER A 4 10.26 -8.81 10.40
CA SER A 4 10.30 -10.24 10.08
C SER A 4 10.39 -11.02 11.39
N HIS A 5 9.28 -11.64 11.82
CA HIS A 5 9.31 -12.66 12.86
C HIS A 5 10.07 -13.88 12.32
N LEU A 6 11.33 -14.03 12.70
CA LEU A 6 12.08 -15.28 12.58
C LEU A 6 11.46 -16.27 13.58
N TYR A 7 10.58 -17.15 13.10
CA TYR A 7 10.21 -18.35 13.85
C TYR A 7 11.46 -19.22 13.96
N ALA A 8 12.08 -19.26 15.14
CA ALA A 8 13.07 -20.27 15.45
C ALA A 8 12.39 -21.65 15.32
N GLN A 9 12.95 -22.53 14.49
CA GLN A 9 12.43 -23.89 14.32
C GLN A 9 12.58 -24.64 15.64
N GLN A 10 11.47 -24.97 16.29
CA GLN A 10 11.44 -25.63 17.60
C GLN A 10 10.90 -27.07 17.42
N PHE A 11 11.62 -28.06 17.94
CA PHE A 11 11.21 -29.47 17.96
C PHE A 11 10.39 -29.78 19.22
N SER A 12 9.60 -30.86 19.20
CA SER A 12 8.75 -31.27 20.33
C SER A 12 8.72 -32.79 20.53
N VAL A 13 8.34 -33.23 21.73
CA VAL A 13 8.09 -34.65 22.00
C VAL A 13 6.71 -34.99 21.45
N GLN A 14 6.66 -35.92 20.50
CA GLN A 14 5.40 -36.39 19.90
C GLN A 14 4.70 -37.42 20.78
N ARG A 15 5.48 -38.35 21.35
CA ARG A 15 4.95 -39.47 22.13
C ARG A 15 5.96 -39.97 23.14
N PHE A 16 5.48 -40.35 24.30
CA PHE A 16 6.23 -41.12 25.28
C PHE A 16 5.35 -42.26 25.82
N ARG A 17 5.83 -43.50 25.78
CA ARG A 17 5.11 -44.68 26.31
C ARG A 17 6.07 -45.75 26.82
N GLN A 18 5.60 -46.60 27.71
CA GLN A 18 6.28 -47.83 28.07
C GLN A 18 6.12 -48.89 26.96
N LEU A 19 7.17 -49.66 26.71
CA LEU A 19 7.17 -50.81 25.79
C LEU A 19 7.25 -52.11 26.58
N PRO A 20 6.12 -52.70 27.01
CA PRO A 20 6.12 -53.92 27.82
C PRO A 20 6.64 -55.15 27.05
N ASN A 21 6.47 -55.18 25.73
CA ASN A 21 6.92 -56.29 24.89
C ASN A 21 8.45 -56.30 24.70
N ASP A 22 9.13 -55.21 25.06
CA ASP A 22 10.57 -55.05 24.86
C ASP A 22 11.34 -55.28 26.15
N ILE A 23 11.84 -56.51 26.30
CA ILE A 23 12.59 -56.95 27.48
C ILE A 23 14.10 -56.66 27.40
N SER A 24 14.54 -55.75 26.51
CA SER A 24 15.97 -55.43 26.32
C SER A 24 16.65 -54.98 27.62
N ALA A 25 15.99 -54.10 28.40
CA ALA A 25 16.48 -53.62 29.69
C ALA A 25 16.57 -54.72 30.77
N TYR A 26 15.81 -55.80 30.59
CA TYR A 26 15.80 -56.94 31.50
C TYR A 26 16.89 -57.96 31.16
N ILE A 27 17.12 -58.24 29.88
CA ILE A 27 18.14 -59.20 29.41
C ILE A 27 19.55 -58.64 29.61
N GLN A 28 19.78 -57.37 29.28
CA GLN A 28 21.07 -56.70 29.42
C GLN A 28 20.92 -55.47 30.32
N PRO A 29 20.79 -55.66 31.65
CA PRO A 29 20.65 -54.56 32.58
C PRO A 29 21.99 -53.86 32.77
N GLU A 30 22.01 -52.55 32.54
CA GLU A 30 23.11 -51.69 32.97
C GLU A 30 22.83 -51.21 34.38
N LYS A 31 23.85 -51.16 35.22
CA LYS A 31 23.72 -50.75 36.62
C LYS A 31 24.25 -49.34 36.82
N ASP A 32 23.57 -48.57 37.68
CA ASP A 32 24.04 -47.25 38.08
C ASP A 32 25.12 -47.32 39.17
N LEU A 33 25.53 -46.16 39.70
CA LEU A 33 26.53 -46.06 40.77
C LEU A 33 26.10 -46.73 42.09
N ASN A 34 24.81 -47.03 42.26
CA ASN A 34 24.22 -47.65 43.44
C ASN A 34 23.95 -49.16 43.24
N ASP A 35 24.47 -49.76 42.17
CA ASP A 35 24.23 -51.15 41.76
C ASP A 35 22.74 -51.45 41.43
N GLU A 36 21.91 -50.42 41.19
CA GLU A 36 20.53 -50.58 40.77
C GLU A 36 20.42 -50.70 39.24
N ALA A 37 19.52 -51.57 38.77
CA ALA A 37 19.30 -51.74 37.33
C ALA A 37 18.60 -50.51 36.72
N CYS A 38 19.18 -49.98 35.66
CA CYS A 38 18.68 -48.80 34.96
C CYS A 38 17.37 -49.07 34.20
N ALA A 39 16.63 -48.00 33.92
CA ALA A 39 15.60 -47.98 32.90
C ALA A 39 16.23 -47.71 31.53
N LEU A 40 15.64 -48.26 30.48
CA LEU A 40 16.06 -48.02 29.09
C LEU A 40 15.06 -47.10 28.40
N ILE A 41 15.55 -46.03 27.78
CA ILE A 41 14.73 -45.20 26.89
C ILE A 41 15.27 -45.33 25.47
N LYS A 42 14.39 -45.78 24.57
CA LYS A 42 14.61 -45.81 23.12
C LYS A 42 14.02 -44.55 22.51
N ILE A 43 14.88 -43.68 22.02
CA ILE A 43 14.50 -42.42 21.40
C ILE A 43 14.47 -42.57 19.89
N VAL A 44 13.29 -42.37 19.30
CA VAL A 44 13.08 -42.35 17.84
C VAL A 44 13.21 -40.90 17.36
N GLY A 45 14.24 -40.63 16.57
CA GLY A 45 14.55 -39.28 16.07
C GLY A 45 15.92 -39.20 15.39
N ASN A 46 16.35 -37.98 15.06
CA ASN A 46 17.67 -37.74 14.47
C ASN A 46 18.81 -38.07 15.46
N LEU A 47 19.93 -38.61 14.98
CA LEU A 47 21.09 -38.97 15.80
C LEU A 47 21.79 -37.76 16.42
N ASP A 48 21.58 -36.57 15.84
CA ASP A 48 22.15 -35.30 16.29
C ASP A 48 21.55 -34.76 17.60
N PHE A 49 20.54 -35.45 18.16
CA PHE A 49 20.02 -35.11 19.48
C PHE A 49 21.02 -35.49 20.59
N VAL A 50 21.13 -34.57 21.55
CA VAL A 50 21.94 -34.71 22.76
C VAL A 50 21.02 -34.67 23.97
N PHE A 51 21.17 -35.63 24.87
CA PHE A 51 20.29 -35.83 26.02
C PHE A 51 21.02 -35.55 27.33
N SER A 52 20.30 -35.02 28.31
CA SER A 52 20.80 -34.80 29.67
C SER A 52 19.67 -35.01 30.67
N THR A 53 19.91 -35.79 31.71
CA THR A 53 18.98 -36.02 32.83
C THR A 53 19.60 -35.46 34.12
N PRO A 54 18.79 -35.06 35.12
CA PRO A 54 19.33 -34.60 36.41
C PRO A 54 20.16 -35.66 37.14
N LEU A 55 19.78 -36.93 37.03
CA LEU A 55 20.50 -38.06 37.62
C LEU A 55 21.66 -38.58 36.75
N GLY A 56 21.90 -37.97 35.59
CA GLY A 56 22.90 -38.43 34.63
C GLY A 56 22.45 -39.61 33.77
N ILE A 57 23.23 -39.88 32.73
CA ILE A 57 23.02 -41.00 31.81
C ILE A 57 24.16 -41.99 32.05
N VAL A 58 23.82 -43.24 32.38
CA VAL A 58 24.80 -44.29 32.70
C VAL A 58 25.48 -44.79 31.44
N LYS A 59 24.69 -45.03 30.39
CA LYS A 59 25.20 -45.51 29.11
C LYS A 59 24.37 -44.96 27.96
N ARG A 60 25.03 -44.62 26.87
CA ARG A 60 24.40 -44.25 25.60
C ARG A 60 24.85 -45.25 24.53
N LYS A 61 23.89 -45.79 23.80
CA LYS A 61 24.12 -46.62 22.62
C LYS A 61 23.33 -46.02 21.46
N ASN A 62 24.00 -45.67 20.37
CA ASN A 62 23.33 -45.18 19.17
C ASN A 62 23.17 -46.35 18.20
N ASP A 63 21.94 -46.58 17.74
CA ASP A 63 21.60 -47.56 16.71
C ASP A 63 21.00 -46.84 15.48
N VAL A 64 20.87 -47.53 14.35
CA VAL A 64 20.38 -46.89 13.12
C VAL A 64 18.88 -46.58 13.26
N GLY A 65 18.55 -45.30 13.45
CA GLY A 65 17.17 -44.82 13.61
C GLY A 65 16.69 -44.67 15.05
N GLU A 66 17.45 -45.14 16.03
CA GLU A 66 17.11 -45.05 17.45
C GLU A 66 18.34 -44.72 18.31
N THR A 67 18.18 -43.85 19.31
CA THR A 67 19.19 -43.64 20.36
C THR A 67 18.72 -44.27 21.66
N TRP A 68 19.52 -45.16 22.23
CA TRP A 68 19.23 -45.84 23.48
C TRP A 68 20.01 -45.18 24.61
N ILE A 69 19.30 -44.76 25.66
CA ILE A 69 19.92 -44.22 26.88
C ILE A 69 19.48 -45.03 28.08
N TYR A 70 20.47 -45.43 28.89
CA TYR A 70 20.26 -46.08 30.17
C TYR A 70 20.29 -45.01 31.25
N VAL A 71 19.21 -44.89 32.00
CA VAL A 71 19.01 -43.86 33.02
C VAL A 71 18.69 -44.50 34.37
N PRO A 72 19.16 -43.92 35.48
CA PRO A 72 18.87 -44.44 36.82
C PRO A 72 17.36 -44.48 37.10
N ARG A 73 16.98 -45.40 37.99
CA ARG A 73 15.62 -45.51 38.50
C ARG A 73 15.15 -44.17 39.11
N GLY A 74 13.88 -43.83 38.91
CA GLY A 74 13.30 -42.62 39.49
C GLY A 74 13.62 -41.34 38.72
N THR A 75 14.24 -41.43 37.54
CA THR A 75 14.38 -40.27 36.65
C THR A 75 12.99 -39.74 36.28
N VAL A 76 12.73 -38.45 36.55
CA VAL A 76 11.42 -37.81 36.30
C VAL A 76 11.44 -36.88 35.09
N GLN A 77 12.60 -36.39 34.69
CA GLN A 77 12.70 -35.41 33.61
C GLN A 77 13.97 -35.57 32.78
N ILE A 78 13.90 -35.10 31.54
CA ILE A 78 14.98 -35.11 30.56
C ILE A 78 15.06 -33.77 29.82
N THR A 79 16.27 -33.34 29.53
CA THR A 79 16.57 -32.21 28.64
C THR A 79 17.10 -32.74 27.33
N ILE A 80 16.49 -32.34 26.22
CA ILE A 80 16.86 -32.73 24.87
C ILE A 80 17.42 -31.49 24.16
N LYS A 81 18.56 -31.61 23.50
CA LYS A 81 19.26 -30.52 22.80
C LYS A 81 19.52 -30.94 21.36
N HIS A 82 19.39 -30.01 20.42
CA HIS A 82 19.75 -30.19 19.02
C HIS A 82 20.59 -29.01 18.53
N PRO A 83 21.70 -29.22 17.80
CA PRO A 83 22.58 -28.13 17.37
C PRO A 83 21.87 -27.08 16.51
N GLN A 84 20.84 -27.47 15.76
CA GLN A 84 20.11 -26.57 14.85
C GLN A 84 18.72 -26.17 15.32
N TRP A 85 18.07 -26.98 16.17
CA TRP A 85 16.63 -26.81 16.51
C TRP A 85 16.42 -26.34 17.97
N GLY A 86 17.51 -26.02 18.67
CA GLY A 86 17.47 -25.46 20.02
C GLY A 86 17.44 -26.52 21.11
N VAL A 87 16.81 -26.18 22.24
CA VAL A 87 16.81 -27.01 23.46
C VAL A 87 15.41 -27.11 24.04
N LEU A 88 14.94 -28.34 24.27
CA LEU A 88 13.77 -28.64 25.08
C LEU A 88 14.25 -28.99 26.49
N ARG A 89 14.09 -28.05 27.43
CA ARG A 89 14.48 -28.21 28.84
C ARG A 89 13.36 -28.85 29.64
N ASP A 90 13.76 -29.64 30.64
CA ASP A 90 12.89 -30.13 31.71
C ASP A 90 11.60 -30.83 31.24
N TYR A 91 11.68 -31.64 30.17
CA TYR A 91 10.56 -32.48 29.75
C TYR A 91 10.31 -33.53 30.83
N ARG A 92 9.15 -33.43 31.50
CA ARG A 92 8.73 -34.34 32.57
C ARG A 92 8.01 -35.56 32.01
N PHE A 93 8.42 -36.74 32.45
CA PHE A 93 7.74 -37.99 32.16
C PHE A 93 6.40 -38.08 32.93
N PRO A 94 5.41 -38.80 32.40
CA PRO A 94 4.11 -38.99 33.06
C PRO A 94 4.22 -39.77 34.39
N SER A 95 5.19 -40.68 34.49
CA SER A 95 5.53 -41.41 35.71
C SER A 95 7.06 -41.51 35.86
N PRO A 96 7.58 -41.63 37.10
CA PRO A 96 9.00 -41.90 37.32
C PRO A 96 9.41 -43.21 36.64
N LEU A 97 10.60 -43.23 36.04
CA LEU A 97 11.05 -44.42 35.32
C LEU A 97 11.40 -45.56 36.27
N GLU A 98 10.92 -46.75 35.95
CA GLU A 98 11.11 -47.96 36.74
C GLU A 98 12.32 -48.77 36.23
N SER A 99 13.02 -49.43 37.16
CA SER A 99 14.18 -50.26 36.85
C SER A 99 13.82 -51.43 35.92
N ARG A 100 14.71 -51.79 34.99
CA ARG A 100 14.55 -52.91 34.03
C ARG A 100 13.40 -52.77 33.02
N LEU A 101 12.74 -51.61 32.96
CA LEU A 101 11.69 -51.35 31.98
C LEU A 101 12.22 -50.54 30.79
N THR A 102 11.62 -50.79 29.63
CA THR A 102 11.93 -50.12 28.37
C THR A 102 10.83 -49.12 28.03
N TYR A 103 11.22 -47.91 27.64
CA TYR A 103 10.34 -46.82 27.24
C TYR A 103 10.69 -46.35 25.83
N GLU A 104 9.70 -45.85 25.11
CA GLU A 104 9.83 -45.22 23.79
C GLU A 104 9.57 -43.72 23.91
N LEU A 105 10.46 -42.90 23.35
CA LEU A 105 10.31 -41.46 23.21
C LEU A 105 10.43 -41.07 21.73
N VAL A 106 9.34 -40.60 21.14
CA VAL A 106 9.30 -40.17 19.73
C VAL A 106 9.44 -38.65 19.66
N LEU A 107 10.44 -38.17 18.94
CA LEU A 107 10.68 -36.74 18.71
C LEU A 107 10.17 -36.31 17.35
N ASN A 108 9.43 -35.20 17.31
CA ASN A 108 9.03 -34.57 16.07
C ASN A 108 10.13 -33.61 15.60
N SER A 109 10.83 -33.96 14.51
CA SER A 109 11.79 -33.08 13.87
C SER A 109 11.09 -32.11 12.91
N PRO A 110 11.36 -30.78 12.98
CA PRO A 110 10.81 -29.84 12.01
C PRO A 110 11.31 -30.17 10.59
N ILE A 111 10.43 -30.04 9.59
CA ILE A 111 10.76 -30.26 8.18
C ILE A 111 11.87 -29.27 7.79
N THR A 112 13.10 -29.78 7.70
CA THR A 112 14.25 -29.00 7.28
C THR A 112 14.23 -28.93 5.76
N MET A 113 13.82 -27.78 5.21
CA MET A 113 14.09 -27.48 3.81
C MET A 113 15.61 -27.59 3.60
N PRO A 114 16.11 -28.40 2.64
CA PRO A 114 17.54 -28.63 2.51
C PRO A 114 18.25 -27.30 2.25
N ARG A 115 19.10 -26.90 3.21
CA ARG A 115 19.98 -25.74 3.07
C ARG A 115 20.90 -26.02 1.89
N ARG A 116 20.70 -25.30 0.78
CA ARG A 116 21.47 -25.42 -0.46
C ARG A 116 22.97 -25.43 -0.11
N LYS A 117 23.63 -26.59 -0.21
CA LYS A 117 25.07 -26.71 -0.02
C LYS A 117 25.72 -25.85 -1.11
N ILE A 118 26.31 -24.72 -0.71
CA ILE A 118 27.18 -23.96 -1.60
C ILE A 118 28.42 -24.84 -1.79
N PRO A 119 28.78 -25.23 -3.02
CA PRO A 119 29.97 -26.07 -3.23
C PRO A 119 31.23 -25.35 -2.71
N PRO A 120 32.20 -26.09 -2.15
CA PRO A 120 33.46 -25.51 -1.70
C PRO A 120 34.17 -24.86 -2.88
N MET A 121 34.63 -23.61 -2.70
CA MET A 121 35.32 -22.85 -3.73
C MET A 121 36.67 -23.51 -4.03
N GLU A 122 36.87 -23.95 -5.27
CA GLU A 122 38.14 -24.48 -5.74
C GLU A 122 39.15 -23.34 -5.86
N ASN A 123 40.21 -23.40 -5.06
CA ASN A 123 41.25 -22.37 -4.98
C ASN A 123 42.17 -22.44 -6.21
N ASN A 124 41.69 -22.00 -7.37
CA ASN A 124 42.58 -21.63 -8.45
C ASN A 124 43.23 -20.28 -8.09
N ILE A 125 44.54 -20.30 -7.83
CA ILE A 125 45.33 -19.08 -7.69
C ILE A 125 45.34 -18.42 -9.06
N VAL A 126 44.46 -17.45 -9.25
CA VAL A 126 44.51 -16.55 -10.40
C VAL A 126 45.64 -15.55 -10.11
N GLU A 127 46.75 -15.66 -10.82
CA GLU A 127 47.72 -14.57 -10.89
C GLU A 127 47.02 -13.34 -11.49
N PHE A 128 46.84 -12.30 -10.68
CA PHE A 128 46.26 -11.05 -11.14
C PHE A 128 47.33 -10.26 -11.92
N PRO A 129 47.17 -10.01 -13.23
CA PRO A 129 48.05 -9.10 -13.91
C PRO A 129 47.75 -7.68 -13.43
N ARG A 130 48.76 -7.07 -12.80
CA ARG A 130 49.10 -5.65 -12.93
C ARG A 130 48.02 -4.64 -12.52
N ILE A 131 48.23 -4.02 -11.35
CA ILE A 131 47.78 -2.68 -10.95
C ILE A 131 46.39 -2.32 -11.47
N TYR A 132 45.36 -2.60 -10.67
CA TYR A 132 44.12 -1.85 -10.79
C TYR A 132 44.47 -0.39 -10.48
N ARG A 133 44.64 0.44 -11.51
CA ARG A 133 44.22 1.83 -11.37
C ARG A 133 42.77 1.73 -10.92
N LEU A 134 42.50 2.02 -9.65
CA LEU A 134 41.13 2.25 -9.24
C LEU A 134 40.58 3.28 -10.21
N PRO A 135 39.54 2.97 -11.01
CA PRO A 135 38.81 4.05 -11.64
C PRO A 135 38.30 4.87 -10.46
N THR A 136 38.77 6.11 -10.36
CA THR A 136 38.28 7.08 -9.35
C THR A 136 36.77 7.29 -9.46
N GLN A 137 36.13 6.75 -10.51
CA GLN A 137 34.70 6.59 -10.60
C GLN A 137 34.30 5.12 -10.39
N LEU A 138 33.76 4.85 -9.20
CA LEU A 138 32.75 3.81 -9.04
C LEU A 138 31.66 4.09 -10.07
N THR A 139 31.50 3.21 -11.06
CA THR A 139 30.28 3.20 -11.87
C THR A 139 29.14 2.93 -10.91
N GLU A 140 28.37 3.97 -10.56
CA GLU A 140 27.17 3.81 -9.75
C GLU A 140 26.38 2.64 -10.34
N PRO A 141 25.95 1.65 -9.53
CA PRO A 141 25.06 0.61 -10.04
C PRO A 141 23.94 1.34 -10.77
N PRO A 142 23.59 0.97 -12.02
CA PRO A 142 22.55 1.68 -12.75
C PRO A 142 21.36 1.68 -11.82
N LYS A 143 20.96 2.86 -11.30
CA LYS A 143 19.89 2.99 -10.32
C LYS A 143 18.77 2.12 -10.87
N LEU A 144 18.52 0.97 -10.22
CA LEU A 144 17.46 0.06 -10.63
C LEU A 144 16.21 0.88 -10.40
N ARG A 145 15.81 1.61 -11.44
CA ARG A 145 14.55 2.32 -11.48
C ARG A 145 13.56 1.20 -11.46
N LEU A 146 13.11 0.83 -10.26
CA LEU A 146 11.92 0.03 -10.06
C LEU A 146 10.89 0.68 -10.97
N LYS A 147 10.64 0.02 -12.11
CA LYS A 147 9.74 0.53 -13.13
C LYS A 147 8.40 0.48 -12.43
N ARG A 148 7.97 1.63 -11.89
CA ARG A 148 6.67 1.74 -11.21
C ARG A 148 5.65 1.08 -12.15
N PRO A 149 4.79 0.19 -11.64
CA PRO A 149 3.80 -0.47 -12.47
C PRO A 149 3.09 0.60 -13.29
N LYS A 150 3.00 0.36 -14.60
CA LYS A 150 2.40 1.29 -15.55
C LYS A 150 0.94 1.43 -15.13
N GLU A 151 0.57 2.59 -14.60
CA GLU A 151 -0.81 2.83 -14.18
C GLU A 151 -1.70 2.90 -15.42
N ASP A 152 -2.83 2.19 -15.36
CA ASP A 152 -3.76 2.13 -16.48
C ASP A 152 -4.34 3.51 -16.75
N ALA A 153 -4.48 3.81 -18.04
CA ALA A 153 -5.15 5.00 -18.50
C ALA A 153 -6.63 4.95 -18.09
N CYS A 154 -7.17 6.11 -17.71
CA CYS A 154 -8.52 6.21 -17.23
C CYS A 154 -9.21 7.45 -17.79
N TYR A 155 -10.49 7.31 -18.09
CA TYR A 155 -11.35 8.40 -18.51
C TYR A 155 -12.20 8.88 -17.33
N LEU A 156 -12.33 10.18 -17.21
CA LEU A 156 -13.11 10.85 -16.18
C LEU A 156 -14.19 11.67 -16.86
N ILE A 157 -15.43 11.48 -16.44
CA ILE A 157 -16.55 12.31 -16.88
C ILE A 157 -17.16 12.92 -15.62
N MET A 158 -17.26 14.25 -15.58
CA MET A 158 -17.85 14.98 -14.46
C MET A 158 -18.91 15.95 -14.96
N LEU A 159 -19.94 16.10 -14.14
CA LEU A 159 -20.90 17.18 -14.22
C LEU A 159 -20.52 18.20 -13.15
N ASP A 160 -20.40 19.45 -13.56
CA ASP A 160 -20.03 20.55 -12.69
C ASP A 160 -21.11 21.63 -12.70
N ALA A 161 -21.23 22.31 -11.57
CA ALA A 161 -22.09 23.45 -11.37
C ALA A 161 -21.22 24.59 -10.86
N SER A 162 -21.17 25.68 -11.61
CA SER A 162 -20.48 26.91 -11.25
C SER A 162 -21.50 27.89 -10.68
N ILE A 163 -21.23 28.40 -9.49
CA ILE A 163 -22.11 29.26 -8.73
C ILE A 163 -21.42 30.63 -8.57
N HIS A 164 -22.11 31.68 -8.98
CA HIS A 164 -21.69 33.07 -8.78
C HIS A 164 -22.87 33.92 -8.30
N GLN A 165 -22.85 34.32 -7.03
CA GLN A 165 -23.91 35.09 -6.36
C GLN A 165 -25.33 34.48 -6.50
N LYS A 166 -26.03 34.76 -7.60
CA LYS A 166 -27.39 34.26 -7.92
C LYS A 166 -27.45 33.53 -9.27
N GLU A 167 -26.34 33.44 -9.98
CA GLU A 167 -26.21 32.77 -11.28
C GLU A 167 -25.62 31.38 -11.07
N VAL A 168 -26.22 30.39 -11.73
CA VAL A 168 -25.71 29.01 -11.76
C VAL A 168 -25.49 28.63 -13.21
N ALA A 169 -24.27 28.24 -13.56
CA ALA A 169 -23.93 27.69 -14.87
C ALA A 169 -23.64 26.19 -14.72
N GLY A 170 -24.14 25.38 -15.65
CA GLY A 170 -23.84 23.95 -15.70
C GLY A 170 -22.67 23.69 -16.65
N GLY A 171 -21.81 22.75 -16.30
CA GLY A 171 -20.72 22.34 -17.15
C GLY A 171 -20.49 20.84 -17.16
N ILE A 172 -19.72 20.43 -18.16
CA ILE A 172 -19.25 19.06 -18.32
C ILE A 172 -17.74 19.10 -18.41
N ARG A 173 -17.09 18.22 -17.64
CA ARG A 173 -15.66 18.01 -17.67
C ARG A 173 -15.31 16.61 -18.12
N LEU A 174 -14.50 16.54 -19.17
CA LEU A 174 -13.95 15.31 -19.71
C LEU A 174 -12.45 15.28 -19.47
N GLY A 175 -11.98 14.27 -18.74
CA GLY A 175 -10.58 14.09 -18.38
C GLY A 175 -10.04 12.77 -18.88
N TRP A 176 -8.77 12.78 -19.29
CA TRP A 176 -8.00 11.58 -19.55
C TRP A 176 -6.73 11.59 -18.69
N MET A 177 -6.54 10.56 -17.86
CA MET A 177 -5.49 10.57 -16.85
C MET A 177 -4.81 9.21 -16.68
N ARG A 178 -3.48 9.24 -16.55
CA ARG A 178 -2.66 8.17 -15.95
C ARG A 178 -2.15 8.63 -14.57
N ARG A 179 -0.93 9.15 -14.53
CA ARG A 179 -0.34 9.82 -13.35
C ARG A 179 -0.52 11.34 -13.39
N HIS A 180 -0.32 11.88 -14.58
CA HIS A 180 -0.68 13.22 -15.01
C HIS A 180 -1.60 13.06 -16.22
N GLY A 181 -2.60 13.91 -16.32
CA GLY A 181 -3.62 13.86 -17.34
C GLY A 181 -3.95 15.24 -17.85
N ILE A 182 -4.83 15.25 -18.82
CA ILE A 182 -5.42 16.47 -19.36
C ILE A 182 -6.92 16.42 -19.12
N TYR A 183 -7.53 17.57 -18.99
CA TYR A 183 -8.97 17.69 -18.97
C TYR A 183 -9.43 18.85 -19.86
N LEU A 184 -10.66 18.72 -20.33
CA LEU A 184 -11.40 19.72 -21.07
C LEU A 184 -12.70 19.96 -20.32
N HIS A 185 -13.02 21.22 -20.12
CA HIS A 185 -14.13 21.67 -19.28
C HIS A 185 -14.93 22.72 -20.04
N VAL A 186 -16.21 22.43 -20.23
CA VAL A 186 -17.15 23.27 -20.98
C VAL A 186 -18.24 23.70 -20.03
N LEU A 187 -18.43 25.01 -19.88
CA LEU A 187 -19.44 25.63 -19.03
C LEU A 187 -20.41 26.44 -19.87
N SER A 188 -21.70 26.28 -19.59
CA SER A 188 -22.77 27.04 -20.26
C SER A 188 -23.98 27.22 -19.33
N ASN A 189 -24.53 28.43 -19.29
CA ASN A 189 -25.82 28.68 -18.64
C ASN A 189 -27.02 28.36 -19.57
N PHE A 190 -26.78 27.93 -20.82
CA PHE A 190 -27.82 27.64 -21.83
C PHE A 190 -28.84 28.77 -22.07
N ARG A 191 -28.51 30.00 -21.66
CA ARG A 191 -29.32 31.20 -21.86
C ARG A 191 -28.81 31.97 -23.07
N THR A 192 -29.72 32.31 -23.96
CA THR A 192 -29.48 33.17 -25.12
C THR A 192 -29.89 34.58 -24.76
N VAL A 193 -29.07 35.57 -25.15
CA VAL A 193 -29.38 36.99 -24.91
C VAL A 193 -30.05 37.58 -26.13
N ALA A 194 -31.01 38.49 -25.94
CA ALA A 194 -31.60 39.28 -27.01
C ALA A 194 -30.56 40.15 -27.75
N ASP A 195 -30.79 40.36 -29.05
CA ASP A 195 -29.93 41.19 -29.90
C ASP A 195 -29.91 42.63 -29.39
N THR A 196 -28.71 43.18 -29.21
CA THR A 196 -28.48 44.46 -28.53
C THR A 196 -28.33 45.62 -29.51
N ASN A 197 -28.49 45.41 -30.82
CA ASN A 197 -28.37 46.44 -31.87
C ASN A 197 -27.13 47.35 -31.75
N GLY A 198 -26.05 46.87 -31.11
CA GLY A 198 -24.79 47.60 -30.89
C GLY A 198 -24.79 48.64 -29.76
N MET A 199 -25.82 48.72 -28.92
CA MET A 199 -25.88 49.69 -27.82
C MET A 199 -25.21 49.17 -26.53
N GLU A 200 -24.28 49.96 -25.98
CA GLU A 200 -23.51 49.62 -24.77
C GLU A 200 -23.73 50.66 -23.65
N CYS A 201 -23.83 50.20 -22.40
CA CYS A 201 -23.93 51.03 -21.20
C CYS A 201 -22.79 50.77 -20.18
N ASP A 202 -22.48 51.80 -19.40
CA ASP A 202 -21.50 51.79 -18.30
C ASP A 202 -22.06 51.12 -17.02
N LYS A 203 -21.26 50.90 -15.97
CA LYS A 203 -21.72 50.34 -14.67
C LYS A 203 -22.91 51.06 -14.05
N ASN A 204 -23.07 52.35 -14.35
CA ASN A 204 -24.15 53.20 -13.85
C ASN A 204 -25.42 53.11 -14.73
N GLY A 205 -25.42 52.29 -15.77
CA GLY A 205 -26.52 52.18 -16.73
C GLY A 205 -26.62 53.40 -17.64
N ILE A 206 -25.51 54.06 -17.96
CA ILE A 206 -25.51 55.22 -18.86
C ILE A 206 -25.01 54.76 -20.23
N PRO A 207 -25.79 54.92 -21.32
CA PRO A 207 -25.36 54.56 -22.67
C PRO A 207 -24.24 55.50 -23.16
N LYS A 208 -23.36 54.99 -24.03
CA LYS A 208 -22.26 55.79 -24.60
C LYS A 208 -22.79 56.99 -25.39
N GLY A 209 -22.68 58.19 -24.81
CA GLY A 209 -23.06 59.45 -25.45
C GLY A 209 -24.10 60.28 -24.69
N ASP A 210 -24.71 59.73 -23.63
CA ASP A 210 -25.65 60.44 -22.76
C ASP A 210 -25.07 60.65 -21.35
N ASP A 211 -25.60 61.63 -20.61
CA ASP A 211 -25.21 61.92 -19.21
C ASP A 211 -26.22 61.36 -18.18
N ILE A 212 -27.36 60.81 -18.64
CA ILE A 212 -28.47 60.38 -17.77
C ILE A 212 -28.82 58.91 -18.07
N PRO A 213 -28.98 58.04 -17.05
CA PRO A 213 -29.38 56.66 -17.27
C PRO A 213 -30.86 56.57 -17.67
N PRO A 214 -31.22 55.80 -18.71
CA PRO A 214 -32.61 55.53 -19.06
C PRO A 214 -33.30 54.69 -17.98
N TYR A 215 -34.64 54.68 -18.00
CA TYR A 215 -35.41 53.89 -17.05
C TYR A 215 -35.33 52.40 -17.41
N TYR A 216 -34.62 51.62 -16.61
CA TYR A 216 -34.51 50.17 -16.75
C TYR A 216 -35.71 49.43 -16.16
N THR A 217 -36.10 48.32 -16.79
CA THR A 217 -36.95 47.32 -16.15
C THR A 217 -36.09 46.48 -15.19
N GLU A 218 -36.70 45.83 -14.19
CA GLU A 218 -35.98 44.89 -13.31
C GLU A 218 -35.53 43.59 -14.02
N LYS A 219 -35.70 43.50 -15.34
CA LYS A 219 -35.37 42.32 -16.14
C LYS A 219 -33.93 42.40 -16.64
N THR A 220 -33.14 41.42 -16.23
CA THR A 220 -31.73 41.26 -16.63
C THR A 220 -31.55 39.90 -17.31
N GLU A 221 -31.00 39.92 -18.52
CA GLU A 221 -30.60 38.71 -19.24
C GLU A 221 -29.09 38.51 -19.15
N ASN A 222 -28.68 37.27 -18.90
CA ASN A 222 -27.29 36.89 -18.77
C ASN A 222 -26.98 35.66 -19.63
N SER A 223 -25.86 35.71 -20.34
CA SER A 223 -25.29 34.54 -21.00
C SER A 223 -23.83 34.38 -20.60
N HIS A 224 -23.50 33.16 -20.21
CA HIS A 224 -22.17 32.79 -19.76
C HIS A 224 -21.74 31.51 -20.45
N TYR A 225 -20.59 31.58 -21.11
CA TYR A 225 -19.94 30.47 -21.78
C TYR A 225 -18.45 30.50 -21.48
N ALA A 226 -17.89 29.37 -21.02
CA ALA A 226 -16.46 29.23 -20.81
C ALA A 226 -15.95 27.88 -21.32
N LEU A 227 -14.79 27.93 -21.98
CA LEU A 227 -14.08 26.76 -22.47
C LEU A 227 -12.69 26.75 -21.85
N LEU A 228 -12.42 25.74 -21.03
CA LEU A 228 -11.20 25.60 -20.23
C LEU A 228 -10.50 24.28 -20.57
N ALA A 229 -9.18 24.32 -20.66
CA ALA A 229 -8.35 23.13 -20.83
C ALA A 229 -7.18 23.17 -19.84
N GLY A 230 -6.84 22.02 -19.28
CA GLY A 230 -5.90 22.01 -18.17
C GLY A 230 -5.24 20.67 -17.88
N GLY A 231 -4.28 20.73 -16.96
CA GLY A 231 -3.59 19.58 -16.39
C GLY A 231 -4.33 19.02 -15.19
N LEU A 232 -4.34 17.69 -15.07
CA LEU A 232 -4.81 16.97 -13.89
C LEU A 232 -3.65 16.17 -13.31
N HIS A 233 -3.32 16.40 -12.03
CA HIS A 233 -2.15 15.84 -11.38
C HIS A 233 -2.55 15.06 -10.13
N ARG A 234 -2.13 13.79 -10.01
CA ARG A 234 -2.31 13.02 -8.79
C ARG A 234 -1.24 13.35 -7.77
N VAL A 235 -1.63 13.93 -6.63
CA VAL A 235 -0.70 14.35 -5.57
C VAL A 235 -0.51 13.22 -4.55
N ALA A 236 -1.58 12.76 -3.92
CA ALA A 236 -1.50 11.74 -2.87
C ALA A 236 -2.73 10.83 -2.87
N GLY A 237 -2.52 9.53 -3.13
CA GLY A 237 -3.57 8.50 -3.05
C GLY A 237 -4.83 8.83 -3.86
N ASN A 238 -5.85 9.33 -3.18
CA ASN A 238 -7.17 9.65 -3.73
C ASN A 238 -7.38 11.14 -4.04
N PHE A 239 -6.37 11.99 -3.79
CA PHE A 239 -6.41 13.42 -4.04
C PHE A 239 -5.75 13.79 -5.37
N TYR A 240 -6.46 14.58 -6.16
CA TYR A 240 -5.99 15.14 -7.42
C TYR A 240 -6.09 16.66 -7.36
N ILE A 241 -5.17 17.33 -8.04
CA ILE A 241 -5.20 18.78 -8.25
C ILE A 241 -5.35 19.00 -9.74
N TYR A 242 -6.17 19.96 -10.12
CA TYR A 242 -6.29 20.40 -11.50
C TYR A 242 -6.04 21.89 -11.61
N GLU A 243 -5.39 22.25 -12.70
CA GLU A 243 -5.08 23.61 -13.09
C GLU A 243 -5.40 23.75 -14.57
N GLY A 244 -6.11 24.81 -14.95
CA GLY A 244 -6.54 25.02 -16.32
C GLY A 244 -6.54 26.48 -16.69
N VAL A 245 -6.43 26.72 -17.99
CA VAL A 245 -6.55 28.04 -18.60
C VAL A 245 -7.40 27.90 -19.84
N GLY A 246 -8.13 28.94 -20.19
CA GLY A 246 -9.06 28.92 -21.30
C GLY A 246 -9.61 30.29 -21.60
N TYR A 247 -10.79 30.30 -22.19
CA TYR A 247 -11.47 31.50 -22.64
C TYR A 247 -12.89 31.53 -22.09
N GLY A 248 -13.23 32.65 -21.46
CA GLY A 248 -14.55 32.89 -20.87
C GLY A 248 -15.18 34.13 -21.48
N VAL A 249 -16.46 34.01 -21.82
CA VAL A 249 -17.29 35.11 -22.31
C VAL A 249 -18.52 35.20 -21.41
N ARG A 250 -18.65 36.35 -20.75
CA ARG A 250 -19.85 36.73 -20.01
C ARG A 250 -20.45 37.96 -20.65
N THR A 251 -21.73 37.88 -20.98
CA THR A 251 -22.51 38.99 -21.54
C THR A 251 -23.72 39.24 -20.64
N VAL A 252 -23.84 40.47 -20.15
CA VAL A 252 -24.97 40.92 -19.33
C VAL A 252 -25.69 42.03 -20.07
N VAL A 253 -27.00 41.88 -20.20
CA VAL A 253 -27.87 42.83 -20.91
C VAL A 253 -29.03 43.24 -20.01
N TRP A 254 -29.33 44.53 -20.00
CA TRP A 254 -30.45 45.13 -19.28
C TRP A 254 -31.52 45.61 -20.25
N GLU A 255 -32.78 45.35 -19.92
CA GLU A 255 -33.92 45.83 -20.69
C GLU A 255 -34.36 47.21 -20.17
N THR A 256 -34.67 48.11 -21.09
CA THR A 256 -35.20 49.44 -20.80
C THR A 256 -36.73 49.39 -20.83
N ASN A 257 -37.43 50.28 -20.11
CA ASN A 257 -38.89 50.40 -20.16
C ASN A 257 -39.44 50.65 -21.58
N GLU A 258 -38.59 51.12 -22.49
CA GLU A 258 -38.88 51.33 -23.91
C GLU A 258 -38.75 50.04 -24.75
N GLY A 259 -38.39 48.90 -24.15
CA GLY A 259 -38.21 47.61 -24.81
C GLY A 259 -36.85 47.46 -25.52
N ASN A 260 -35.90 48.36 -25.26
CA ASN A 260 -34.55 48.29 -25.82
C ASN A 260 -33.60 47.53 -24.89
N TYR A 261 -32.75 46.69 -25.48
CA TYR A 261 -31.72 45.92 -24.79
C TYR A 261 -30.38 46.65 -24.85
N LEU A 262 -29.75 46.88 -23.71
CA LEU A 262 -28.46 47.55 -23.58
C LEU A 262 -27.43 46.59 -22.95
N ARG A 263 -26.28 46.40 -23.59
CA ARG A 263 -25.21 45.55 -23.07
C ARG A 263 -24.35 46.34 -22.10
N ASN A 264 -24.24 45.83 -20.88
CA ASN A 264 -23.38 46.48 -19.89
C ASN A 264 -21.92 46.09 -20.13
N ALA A 265 -21.08 47.05 -20.50
CA ALA A 265 -19.66 46.83 -20.82
C ALA A 265 -18.83 46.46 -19.59
N ASP A 266 -19.12 47.06 -18.43
CA ASP A 266 -18.36 46.86 -17.20
C ASP A 266 -18.64 45.50 -16.54
N TYR A 267 -19.87 44.99 -16.67
CA TYR A 267 -20.23 43.66 -16.17
C TYR A 267 -20.05 42.54 -17.21
N SER A 268 -19.78 42.89 -18.47
CA SER A 268 -19.51 41.93 -19.55
C SER A 268 -18.00 41.72 -19.74
N SER A 269 -17.45 40.68 -19.14
CA SER A 269 -16.03 40.33 -19.31
C SER A 269 -15.81 39.36 -20.46
N LYS A 270 -14.74 39.58 -21.23
CA LYS A 270 -14.31 38.71 -22.32
C LYS A 270 -12.80 38.56 -22.23
N GLY A 271 -12.34 37.36 -21.92
CA GLY A 271 -10.91 37.18 -21.77
C GLY A 271 -10.48 35.79 -21.38
N ILE A 272 -9.23 35.75 -20.91
CA ILE A 272 -8.58 34.55 -20.43
C ILE A 272 -9.24 34.15 -19.11
N ALA A 273 -9.72 32.92 -19.06
CA ALA A 273 -10.23 32.30 -17.85
C ALA A 273 -9.17 31.35 -17.29
N ALA A 274 -8.95 31.37 -15.98
CA ALA A 274 -8.07 30.45 -15.28
C ALA A 274 -8.88 29.67 -14.24
N GLU A 275 -8.56 28.40 -14.10
CA GLU A 275 -9.26 27.47 -13.22
C GLU A 275 -8.25 26.77 -12.31
N LEU A 276 -8.58 26.69 -11.02
CA LEU A 276 -7.78 25.94 -10.06
C LEU A 276 -8.68 25.25 -9.04
N GLY A 277 -8.40 23.97 -8.79
CA GLY A 277 -9.14 23.23 -7.78
C GLY A 277 -8.58 21.85 -7.46
N ALA A 278 -9.31 21.16 -6.59
CA ALA A 278 -8.97 19.83 -6.13
C ALA A 278 -10.10 18.84 -6.39
N MET A 279 -9.73 17.58 -6.58
CA MET A 279 -10.68 16.47 -6.70
C MET A 279 -10.36 15.37 -5.70
N LEU A 280 -11.40 14.76 -5.17
CA LEU A 280 -11.33 13.65 -4.23
C LEU A 280 -12.03 12.43 -4.82
N ARG A 281 -11.30 11.32 -4.89
CA ARG A 281 -11.83 10.03 -5.35
C ARG A 281 -12.35 9.18 -4.20
N LEU A 282 -13.62 8.80 -4.27
CA LEU A 282 -14.28 7.84 -3.39
C LEU A 282 -14.78 6.66 -4.24
N GLN A 283 -13.95 5.61 -4.34
CA GLN A 283 -14.21 4.42 -5.15
C GLN A 283 -14.49 4.73 -6.64
N ARG A 284 -15.77 4.65 -7.06
CA ARG A 284 -16.25 4.92 -8.42
C ARG A 284 -16.60 6.38 -8.66
N PHE A 285 -16.82 7.14 -7.59
CA PHE A 285 -17.22 8.55 -7.67
C PHE A 285 -16.02 9.47 -7.44
N VAL A 286 -16.06 10.62 -8.10
CA VAL A 286 -15.08 11.69 -7.98
C VAL A 286 -15.82 12.98 -7.71
N PHE A 287 -15.42 13.68 -6.65
CA PHE A 287 -15.94 14.99 -6.30
C PHE A 287 -14.90 16.04 -6.65
N SER A 288 -15.30 17.13 -7.30
CA SER A 288 -14.44 18.28 -7.60
C SER A 288 -14.95 19.52 -6.89
N ALA A 289 -14.03 20.32 -6.39
CA ALA A 289 -14.29 21.68 -5.92
C ALA A 289 -13.16 22.60 -6.36
N GLY A 290 -13.48 23.79 -6.84
CA GLY A 290 -12.51 24.72 -7.37
C GLY A 290 -13.06 26.11 -7.57
N ALA A 291 -12.19 26.99 -8.03
CA ALA A 291 -12.53 28.36 -8.39
C ALA A 291 -12.09 28.65 -9.81
N ILE A 292 -12.91 29.43 -10.52
CA ILE A 292 -12.63 29.90 -11.87
C ILE A 292 -12.57 31.42 -11.80
N THR A 293 -11.55 32.00 -12.40
CA THR A 293 -11.43 33.45 -12.55
C THR A 293 -11.42 33.81 -14.03
N THR A 294 -12.29 34.72 -14.44
CA THR A 294 -12.32 35.27 -15.79
C THR A 294 -11.76 36.68 -15.75
N GLU A 295 -10.65 36.91 -16.48
CA GLU A 295 -9.99 38.22 -16.59
C GLU A 295 -9.52 38.80 -15.23
N GLY A 296 -9.49 38.00 -14.16
CA GLY A 296 -9.13 38.44 -12.80
C GLY A 296 -10.24 39.15 -12.02
N ASN A 297 -11.27 39.65 -12.72
CA ASN A 297 -12.34 40.45 -12.13
C ASN A 297 -13.55 39.63 -11.70
N TYR A 298 -13.78 38.49 -12.36
CA TYR A 298 -14.95 37.67 -12.14
C TYR A 298 -14.56 36.32 -11.56
N TRP A 299 -15.13 35.94 -10.42
CA TRP A 299 -14.76 34.74 -9.67
C TRP A 299 -15.97 33.83 -9.48
N GLU A 300 -15.89 32.60 -9.96
CA GLU A 300 -16.94 31.59 -9.80
C GLU A 300 -16.44 30.42 -8.96
N LEU A 301 -17.33 29.86 -8.15
CA LEU A 301 -17.05 28.64 -7.40
C LEU A 301 -17.63 27.45 -8.15
N ASN A 302 -16.80 26.46 -8.48
CA ASN A 302 -17.25 25.23 -9.12
C ASN A 302 -17.35 24.09 -8.10
N ILE A 303 -18.39 23.29 -8.22
CA ILE A 303 -18.55 22.02 -7.51
C ILE A 303 -19.04 21.00 -8.53
N GLY A 304 -18.44 19.82 -8.56
CA GLY A 304 -18.81 18.79 -9.50
C GLY A 304 -18.78 17.40 -8.91
N ILE A 305 -19.56 16.51 -9.53
CA ILE A 305 -19.56 15.09 -9.25
C ILE A 305 -19.37 14.34 -10.57
N GLY A 306 -18.56 13.29 -10.52
CA GLY A 306 -18.21 12.53 -11.70
C GLY A 306 -17.95 11.07 -11.41
N ILE A 307 -17.76 10.32 -12.48
CA ILE A 307 -17.50 8.89 -12.46
C ILE A 307 -16.21 8.62 -13.20
N ARG A 308 -15.44 7.70 -12.63
CA ARG A 308 -14.24 7.15 -13.22
C ARG A 308 -14.61 5.92 -14.09
N LEU A 309 -14.31 5.98 -15.38
CA LEU A 309 -14.49 4.87 -16.34
C LEU A 309 -13.22 4.04 -16.46
#